data_AF-A0A4R8IAQ7-F1
#
_entry.id   AF-A0A4R8IAQ7-F1
#
_cell.length_a   1.000
_cell.length_b   1.000
_cell.length_c   1.000
_cell.angle_alpha   90.00
_cell.angle_beta   90.00
_cell.angle_gamma   90.00
#
_symmetry.space_group_name_H-M   'P 1'
#
loop_
_entity.id
_entity.type
_entity.pdbx_description
1 polymer ?
#
loop_
_entity_poly.entity_id
_entity_poly.type
_entity_poly.pdbx_seq_one_letter_code
_entity_poly.pdbx_strand_id
1 'polypeptide(L)'
;MALPFSFIDILRYIESEPGVLVAFSAFHPFALLLLTIPLWLFKKMGIYKPAETIGIFGFSVIVILMVGWLMGFVFQILLMFMGVQGMKMLLIYIAMYFCITAFVIVNARGLQKQFDRDMLKKLKTN
;
A
#
# COMPACT_ATOMS: atom_id res chain seq x y z
N MET A 1 -7.86 -31.58 -3.21
CA MET A 1 -7.45 -31.40 -1.80
C MET A 1 -8.14 -30.16 -1.26
N ALA A 2 -9.11 -30.32 -0.37
CA ALA A 2 -9.70 -29.18 0.33
C ALA A 2 -8.67 -28.68 1.34
N LEU A 3 -8.22 -27.45 1.21
CA LEU A 3 -7.34 -26.83 2.21
C LEU A 3 -8.11 -26.78 3.54
N PRO A 4 -7.64 -27.43 4.63
CA PRO A 4 -8.32 -27.41 5.92
C PRO A 4 -8.05 -26.08 6.68
N PHE A 5 -7.92 -24.97 5.94
CA PHE A 5 -7.68 -23.65 6.50
C PHE A 5 -9.02 -22.91 6.56
N SER A 6 -9.62 -22.87 7.73
CA SER A 6 -10.75 -21.98 7.98
C SER A 6 -10.23 -20.57 8.18
N PHE A 7 -10.77 -19.60 7.44
CA PHE A 7 -10.47 -18.18 7.64
C PHE A 7 -10.65 -17.74 9.10
N ILE A 8 -11.60 -18.37 9.80
CA ILE A 8 -11.90 -18.13 11.22
C ILE A 8 -10.71 -18.52 12.10
N ASP A 9 -10.00 -19.60 11.77
CA ASP A 9 -8.85 -20.06 12.56
C ASP A 9 -7.67 -19.10 12.43
N ILE A 10 -7.48 -18.51 11.25
CA ILE A 10 -6.48 -17.46 11.03
C ILE A 10 -6.80 -16.22 11.86
N LEU A 11 -8.08 -15.79 11.88
CA LEU A 11 -8.50 -14.63 12.66
C LEU A 11 -8.31 -14.86 14.17
N ARG A 12 -8.68 -16.05 14.67
CA ARG A 12 -8.44 -16.44 16.07
C ARG A 12 -6.96 -16.48 16.40
N TYR A 13 -6.13 -16.95 15.49
CA TYR A 13 -4.69 -17.00 15.69
C TYR A 13 -4.05 -15.60 15.75
N ILE A 14 -4.50 -14.67 14.89
CA ILE A 14 -4.11 -13.25 14.95
C ILE A 14 -4.54 -12.61 16.27
N GLU A 15 -5.71 -12.99 16.80
CA GLU A 15 -6.19 -12.50 18.08
C GLU A 15 -5.34 -13.00 19.26
N SER A 16 -4.93 -14.28 19.24
CA SER A 16 -4.10 -14.88 20.29
C SER A 16 -2.63 -14.44 20.21
N GLU A 17 -2.11 -14.21 19.01
CA GLU A 17 -0.71 -13.86 18.79
C GLU A 17 -0.57 -12.62 17.89
N PRO A 18 -0.71 -11.39 18.45
CA PRO A 18 -0.57 -10.15 17.69
C PRO A 18 0.81 -9.98 17.02
N GLY A 19 1.84 -10.64 17.57
CA GLY A 19 3.18 -10.66 16.97
C GLY A 19 3.22 -11.30 15.58
N VAL A 20 2.30 -12.23 15.28
CA VAL A 20 2.15 -12.81 13.95
C VAL A 20 1.69 -11.75 12.96
N LEU A 21 0.80 -10.85 13.36
CA LEU A 21 0.35 -9.73 12.53
C LEU A 21 1.47 -8.72 12.28
N VAL A 22 2.33 -8.47 13.27
CA VAL A 22 3.52 -7.63 13.11
C VAL A 22 4.49 -8.27 12.12
N ALA A 23 4.81 -9.56 12.28
CA ALA A 23 5.67 -10.30 11.36
C ALA A 23 5.08 -10.33 9.94
N PHE A 24 3.76 -10.46 9.83
CA PHE A 24 3.02 -10.32 8.59
C PHE A 24 3.27 -8.92 8.00
N SER A 25 3.00 -7.84 8.72
CA SER A 25 3.24 -6.48 8.21
C SER A 25 4.71 -6.22 7.78
N ALA A 26 5.69 -6.92 8.35
CA ALA A 26 7.12 -6.79 8.03
C ALA A 26 7.57 -7.54 6.75
N PHE A 27 7.09 -8.77 6.54
CA PHE A 27 7.69 -9.72 5.59
C PHE A 27 6.81 -10.07 4.40
N HIS A 28 5.87 -9.22 3.99
CA HIS A 28 4.92 -9.58 2.94
C HIS A 28 5.46 -9.38 1.51
N PRO A 29 5.89 -10.43 0.77
CA PRO A 29 6.00 -10.34 -0.69
C PRO A 29 4.63 -10.05 -1.34
N PHE A 30 3.54 -10.39 -0.65
CA PHE A 30 2.18 -10.01 -1.03
C PHE A 30 1.92 -8.50 -0.96
N ALA A 31 2.66 -7.76 -0.12
CA ALA A 31 2.56 -6.30 -0.07
C ALA A 31 3.00 -5.74 -1.41
N LEU A 32 4.11 -6.20 -1.99
CA LEU A 32 4.52 -5.78 -3.34
C LEU A 32 3.43 -6.01 -4.39
N LEU A 33 2.73 -7.14 -4.34
CA LEU A 33 1.57 -7.42 -5.21
C LEU A 33 0.40 -6.45 -4.95
N LEU A 34 0.02 -6.26 -3.68
CA LEU A 34 -1.04 -5.33 -3.27
C LEU A 34 -0.74 -3.89 -3.70
N LEU A 35 0.52 -3.46 -3.56
CA LEU A 35 1.04 -2.14 -3.96
C LEU A 35 0.92 -1.90 -5.48
N THR A 36 0.75 -2.95 -6.30
CA THR A 36 0.48 -2.80 -7.75
C THR A 36 -0.99 -2.57 -8.09
N ILE A 37 -1.93 -2.81 -7.16
CA ILE A 37 -3.37 -2.65 -7.40
C ILE A 37 -3.73 -1.21 -7.81
N PRO A 38 -3.24 -0.15 -7.15
CA PRO A 38 -3.53 1.22 -7.55
C PRO A 38 -3.01 1.53 -8.95
N LEU A 39 -1.82 1.03 -9.31
CA LEU A 39 -1.26 1.18 -10.66
C LEU A 39 -2.09 0.46 -11.72
N TRP A 40 -2.58 -0.74 -11.39
CA TRP A 40 -3.47 -1.49 -12.27
C TRP A 40 -4.80 -0.75 -12.50
N LEU A 41 -5.37 -0.16 -11.45
CA LEU A 41 -6.56 0.68 -11.56
C LEU A 41 -6.30 1.93 -12.43
N PHE A 42 -5.17 2.62 -12.24
CA PHE A 42 -4.81 3.78 -13.07
C PHE A 42 -4.58 3.44 -14.54
N LYS A 43 -4.00 2.26 -14.81
CA LYS A 43 -3.88 1.73 -16.17
C LYS A 43 -5.25 1.52 -16.79
N LYS A 44 -6.19 0.90 -16.05
CA LYS A 44 -7.56 0.65 -16.51
C LYS A 44 -8.35 1.94 -16.74
N MET A 45 -8.10 2.98 -15.95
CA MET A 45 -8.72 4.30 -16.10
C MET A 45 -8.09 5.18 -17.20
N GLY A 46 -7.03 4.72 -17.87
CA GLY A 46 -6.32 5.49 -18.91
C GLY A 46 -5.47 6.65 -18.38
N ILE A 47 -5.34 6.79 -17.05
CA ILE A 47 -4.52 7.82 -16.38
C ILE A 47 -3.04 7.45 -16.46
N TYR A 48 -2.73 6.15 -16.41
CA TYR A 48 -1.37 5.63 -16.48
C TYR A 48 -1.14 4.81 -17.75
N LYS A 49 -0.18 5.24 -18.57
CA LYS A 49 0.29 4.50 -19.75
C LYS A 49 1.75 4.09 -19.53
N PRO A 50 2.02 2.83 -19.15
CA PRO A 50 3.36 2.36 -18.79
C PRO A 50 4.44 2.60 -19.86
N ALA A 51 4.04 2.67 -21.13
CA ALA A 51 4.95 2.82 -22.28
C ALA A 51 5.28 4.27 -22.64
N GLU A 52 4.43 5.24 -22.28
CA GLU A 52 4.60 6.66 -22.66
C GLU A 52 5.15 7.50 -21.49
N THR A 53 4.72 7.21 -20.26
CA THR A 53 5.26 7.83 -19.04
C THR A 53 6.37 6.94 -18.49
N ILE A 54 7.59 7.10 -19.03
CA ILE A 54 8.82 6.44 -18.56
C ILE A 54 8.82 6.43 -17.04
N GLY A 55 8.54 5.28 -16.43
CA GLY A 55 8.80 4.85 -15.05
C GLY A 55 8.34 5.71 -13.86
N ILE A 56 8.38 7.04 -13.94
CA ILE A 56 8.50 7.95 -12.80
C ILE A 56 7.15 8.20 -12.13
N PHE A 57 6.03 8.33 -12.87
CA PHE A 57 4.70 8.41 -12.24
C PHE A 57 4.39 7.11 -11.48
N GLY A 58 4.64 5.97 -12.12
CA GLY A 58 4.48 4.66 -11.48
C GLY A 58 5.40 4.50 -10.28
N PHE A 59 6.65 4.96 -10.39
CA PHE A 59 7.63 4.98 -9.31
C PHE A 59 7.18 5.86 -8.14
N SER A 60 6.69 7.07 -8.39
CA SER A 60 6.18 7.96 -7.33
C SER A 60 5.00 7.34 -6.58
N VAL A 61 4.08 6.68 -7.29
CA VAL A 61 2.98 5.94 -6.67
C VAL A 61 3.52 4.79 -5.80
N ILE A 62 4.48 4.00 -6.30
CA ILE A 62 5.13 2.93 -5.54
C ILE A 62 5.82 3.49 -4.28
N VAL A 63 6.53 4.61 -4.40
CA VAL A 63 7.21 5.26 -3.27
C VAL A 63 6.22 5.70 -2.20
N ILE A 64 5.12 6.37 -2.59
CA ILE A 64 4.07 6.78 -1.64
C ILE A 64 3.52 5.56 -0.89
N LEU A 65 3.25 4.48 -1.62
CA LEU A 65 2.70 3.27 -1.03
C LEU A 65 3.74 2.53 -0.16
N MET A 66 5.03 2.52 -0.51
CA MET A 66 6.11 1.98 0.30
C MET A 66 6.28 2.74 1.62
N VAL A 67 6.24 4.08 1.57
CA VAL A 67 6.29 4.91 2.78
C VAL A 67 5.08 4.63 3.66
N GLY A 68 3.88 4.56 3.08
CA GLY A 68 2.67 4.20 3.79
C GLY A 68 2.73 2.80 4.43
N TRP A 69 3.32 1.83 3.74
CA TRP A 69 3.55 0.49 4.25
C TRP A 69 4.53 0.46 5.43
N LEU A 70 5.68 1.13 5.31
CA LEU A 70 6.66 1.25 6.40
C LEU A 70 6.03 1.91 7.64
N MET A 71 5.25 2.97 7.44
CA MET A 71 4.50 3.61 8.52
C MET A 71 3.49 2.64 9.15
N GLY A 72 2.78 1.87 8.32
CA GLY A 72 1.87 0.82 8.78
C GLY A 72 2.58 -0.22 9.65
N PHE A 73 3.75 -0.69 9.24
CA PHE A 73 4.57 -1.63 10.01
C PHE A 73 4.99 -1.05 11.38
N VAL A 74 5.50 0.17 11.41
CA VAL A 74 5.85 0.85 12.67
C VAL A 74 4.62 1.00 13.58
N PHE A 75 3.47 1.35 13.02
CA PHE A 75 2.22 1.42 13.78
C PHE A 75 1.81 0.06 14.36
N GLN A 76 1.97 -1.03 13.62
CA GLN A 76 1.66 -2.39 14.12
C GLN A 76 2.57 -2.76 15.30
N ILE A 77 3.87 -2.42 15.24
CA ILE A 77 4.78 -2.62 16.38
C ILE A 77 4.30 -1.84 17.61
N LEU A 78 3.96 -0.56 17.44
CA LEU A 78 3.51 0.28 18.55
C LEU A 78 2.22 -0.24 19.18
N LEU A 79 1.23 -0.61 18.35
CA LEU A 79 -0.04 -1.14 18.83
C LEU A 79 0.14 -2.47 19.59
N MET A 80 1.07 -3.32 19.14
CA MET A 80 1.44 -4.54 19.85
C MET A 80 2.00 -4.24 21.24
N PHE A 81 2.96 -3.30 21.35
CA PHE A 81 3.55 -2.91 22.64
C PHE A 81 2.55 -2.20 23.57
N MET A 82 1.54 -1.55 23.00
CA MET A 82 0.42 -0.98 23.75
C MET A 82 -0.61 -2.02 24.22
N GLY A 83 -0.44 -3.31 23.90
CA GLY A 83 -1.35 -4.37 24.29
C GLY A 83 -2.71 -4.31 23.58
N VAL A 84 -2.77 -3.69 22.40
CA VAL A 84 -4.01 -3.63 21.61
C VAL A 84 -4.35 -5.03 21.08
N GLN A 85 -5.63 -5.40 21.18
CA GLN A 85 -6.12 -6.68 20.68
C GLN A 85 -5.79 -6.87 19.18
N GLY A 86 -5.33 -8.06 18.80
CA GLY A 86 -4.90 -8.36 17.42
C GLY A 86 -5.96 -8.07 16.36
N MET A 87 -7.24 -8.34 16.65
CA MET A 87 -8.35 -8.00 15.74
C MET A 87 -8.50 -6.49 15.52
N LYS A 88 -8.29 -5.66 16.55
CA LYS A 88 -8.31 -4.21 16.42
C LYS A 88 -7.10 -3.74 15.60
N MET A 89 -5.93 -4.32 15.85
CA MET A 89 -4.72 -4.04 15.07
C MET A 89 -4.90 -4.36 13.59
N LEU A 90 -5.52 -5.49 13.26
CA LEU A 90 -5.84 -5.91 11.90
C LEU A 90 -6.78 -4.92 11.21
N LEU A 91 -7.86 -4.50 11.89
CA LEU A 91 -8.80 -3.50 11.36
C LEU A 91 -8.12 -2.16 11.10
N ILE A 92 -7.25 -1.70 12.02
CA ILE A 92 -6.47 -0.48 11.84
C ILE A 92 -5.55 -0.62 10.62
N TYR A 93 -4.89 -1.78 10.46
CA TYR A 93 -3.99 -2.03 9.34
C TYR A 93 -4.73 -1.97 7.99
N ILE A 94 -5.89 -2.61 7.91
CA ILE A 94 -6.75 -2.59 6.72
C ILE A 94 -7.22 -1.16 6.43
N ALA A 95 -7.67 -0.42 7.45
CA ALA A 95 -8.12 0.96 7.30
C ALA A 95 -6.99 1.88 6.80
N MET A 96 -5.77 1.75 7.34
CA MET A 96 -4.60 2.48 6.86
C MET A 96 -4.34 2.20 5.37
N TYR A 97 -4.39 0.92 4.97
CA TYR A 97 -4.18 0.55 3.58
C TYR A 97 -5.21 1.17 2.63
N PHE A 98 -6.49 1.17 3.02
CA PHE A 98 -7.55 1.83 2.28
C PHE A 98 -7.36 3.35 2.20
N CYS A 99 -6.99 4.01 3.30
CA CYS A 99 -6.74 5.45 3.32
C CYS A 99 -5.59 5.84 2.38
N ILE A 100 -4.47 5.12 2.42
CA ILE A 100 -3.33 5.39 1.53
C ILE A 100 -3.74 5.16 0.08
N THR A 101 -4.42 4.06 -0.22
CA THR A 101 -4.89 3.75 -1.58
C THR A 101 -5.85 4.83 -2.10
N ALA A 102 -6.82 5.24 -1.29
CA ALA A 102 -7.77 6.29 -1.63
C ALA A 102 -7.07 7.63 -1.86
N PHE A 103 -6.10 7.98 -1.01
CA PHE A 103 -5.28 9.19 -1.18
C PHE A 103 -4.57 9.20 -2.53
N VAL A 104 -3.90 8.11 -2.90
CA VAL A 104 -3.22 7.99 -4.19
C VAL A 104 -4.23 8.10 -5.34
N ILE A 105 -5.41 7.47 -5.24
CA ILE A 105 -6.44 7.52 -6.29
C ILE A 105 -7.00 8.94 -6.48
N VAL A 106 -7.40 9.60 -5.40
CA VAL A 106 -7.98 10.95 -5.46
C VAL A 106 -6.95 11.96 -5.98
N ASN A 107 -5.68 11.80 -5.59
CA ASN A 107 -4.61 12.70 -5.99
C ASN A 107 -3.91 12.31 -7.29
N ALA A 108 -4.30 11.21 -7.95
CA ALA A 108 -3.62 10.67 -9.14
C ALA A 108 -3.49 11.71 -10.25
N ARG A 109 -4.55 12.48 -10.53
CA ARG A 109 -4.52 13.57 -11.53
C ARG A 109 -3.65 14.75 -11.13
N GLY A 110 -3.59 15.07 -9.84
CA GLY A 110 -2.71 16.11 -9.30
C GLY A 110 -1.24 15.71 -9.39
N LEU A 111 -0.93 14.46 -9.04
CA LEU A 111 0.39 13.84 -9.17
C LEU A 111 0.83 13.81 -10.64
N GLN A 112 -0.07 13.45 -11.56
CA GLN A 112 0.21 13.47 -12.99
C GLN A 112 0.50 14.89 -13.50
N LYS A 113 -0.33 15.87 -13.12
CA LYS A 113 -0.14 17.27 -13.53
C LYS A 113 1.16 17.88 -13.00
N GLN A 114 1.55 17.57 -11.75
CA GLN A 114 2.84 17.99 -11.19
C GLN A 114 4.00 17.35 -11.95
N PHE A 115 3.88 16.04 -12.24
CA PHE A 115 4.88 15.31 -13.01
C PHE A 115 5.09 15.91 -14.41
N ASP A 116 4.01 16.14 -15.16
CA ASP A 116 4.08 16.74 -16.51
C ASP A 116 4.74 18.13 -16.47
N ARG A 117 4.43 18.93 -15.45
CA ARG A 117 5.01 20.26 -15.25
C ARG A 117 6.51 20.22 -14.96
N ASP A 118 6.97 19.26 -14.16
CA ASP A 118 8.39 19.12 -13.84
C ASP A 118 9.20 18.56 -15.02
N MET A 119 8.60 17.69 -15.83
CA MET A 119 9.18 17.23 -17.10
C MET A 119 9.33 18.37 -18.11
N LEU A 120 8.31 19.21 -18.26
CA LEU A 120 8.36 20.39 -19.13
C LEU A 120 9.42 21.42 -18.70
N LYS A 121 9.68 21.55 -17.40
CA LYS A 121 10.78 22.40 -16.88
C LYS A 121 12.16 21.85 -17.23
N LYS A 122 12.37 20.53 -17.11
CA LYS A 122 13.65 19.90 -17.51
C LYS A 122 13.96 20.09 -18.99
N LEU A 123 12.95 19.97 -19.85
CA LEU A 123 13.09 20.20 -21.31
C LEU A 123 13.39 21.65 -21.69
N LYS A 124 13.05 22.64 -20.84
CA LYS A 124 13.35 24.06 -21.08
C LYS A 124 14.74 24.49 -20.61
N THR A 125 15.44 23.64 -19.88
CA THR A 125 16.74 23.95 -19.25
C THR A 125 17.91 23.28 -19.99
N ASN A 126 17.61 22.41 -20.97
CA ASN A 126 18.54 21.86 -21.95
C ASN A 126 18.30 22.55 -23.29
#